data_AF-A0A8H5M0N9-F1
#
_entry.id   AF-A0A8H5M0N9-F1
#
_cell.length_a   1.000
_cell.length_b   1.000
_cell.length_c   1.000
_cell.angle_alpha   90.00
_cell.angle_beta   90.00
_cell.angle_gamma   90.00
#
_symmetry.space_group_name_H-M   'P 1'
#
loop_
_entity.id
_entity.type
_entity.pdbx_description
1 polymer ?
#
loop_
_entity_poly.entity_id
_entity_poly.type
_entity_poly.pdbx_seq_one_letter_code
_entity_poly.pdbx_strand_id
1 'polypeptide(L)'
;MDKHALAVLEEAQSWEWPLAKRIQKDGNLRGKYEADTPKLLYHLIIKSQGLDGSVLDQFWDQVGTCHPKLAENIDHLRNDPHRVAPSQSSAALFEGVDRTEVDFTPVFKMASEYFTHLAIAFMNPDGPKSESGTPHSVSTIVSSETDELLRVAKEEGKFGTRKQASLKDLAFRRDGDICPISGMKFDRLPGGEHIDPILAHLIPHSFHGKVNDNPSTLIIAWLIPILQPDTMKCIAMFAGEQVRDLVQQHLNGPGNVFNLQSDVHTAFDNLKWGIEAQVDNGKVKYIYRRVPSAVSHVGPGTSKLRDGDEIVFGKGKETAKLGSGPLPFLCNMQLAISRVLKMSGAAETIAQLKEDADDSDFAHVFLSSSDFCDILDAQLLLAGGKQDDIGLPATSRRDDSPKFPPSFQGSWGYDQESLCRSE
;
A
#
# COMPACT_ATOMS: atom_id res chain seq x y z
N MET A 1 13.90 10.75 18.97
CA MET A 1 12.54 10.17 18.92
C MET A 1 11.73 10.80 20.02
N ASP A 2 10.71 11.56 19.64
CA ASP A 2 9.76 12.17 20.57
C ASP A 2 8.94 11.07 21.25
N LYS A 3 9.22 10.85 22.54
CA LYS A 3 8.57 9.80 23.32
C LYS A 3 7.15 10.19 23.75
N HIS A 4 6.79 11.47 23.68
CA HIS A 4 5.48 11.94 24.10
C HIS A 4 4.40 11.53 23.12
N ALA A 5 4.61 11.75 21.81
CA ALA A 5 3.67 11.34 20.78
C ALA A 5 3.38 9.84 20.84
N LEU A 6 4.45 9.04 21.01
CA LEU A 6 4.35 7.59 21.10
C LEU A 6 3.58 7.14 22.35
N ALA A 7 3.85 7.75 23.50
CA ALA A 7 3.10 7.45 24.73
C ALA A 7 1.62 7.84 24.62
N VAL A 8 1.30 8.98 23.99
CA VAL A 8 -0.08 9.39 23.72
C VAL A 8 -0.77 8.36 22.82
N LEU A 9 -0.12 7.91 21.75
CA LEU A 9 -0.68 6.91 20.82
C LEU A 9 -0.81 5.51 21.45
N GLU A 10 0.09 5.13 22.36
CA GLU A 10 -0.04 3.90 23.16
C GLU A 10 -1.25 3.96 24.09
N GLU A 11 -1.41 5.05 24.84
CA GLU A 11 -2.59 5.24 25.69
C GLU A 11 -3.88 5.32 24.86
N ALA A 12 -3.81 5.93 23.69
CA ALA A 12 -4.93 6.07 22.77
C ALA A 12 -5.51 4.73 22.32
N GLN A 13 -4.74 3.64 22.28
CA GLN A 13 -5.32 2.31 21.98
C GLN A 13 -6.38 1.88 23.00
N SER A 14 -6.30 2.40 24.24
CA SER A 14 -7.31 2.16 25.28
C SER A 14 -8.46 3.14 25.27
N TRP A 15 -8.36 4.23 24.49
CA TRP A 15 -9.48 5.14 24.36
C TRP A 15 -10.54 4.42 23.54
N GLU A 16 -11.79 4.52 23.98
CA GLU A 16 -12.95 4.08 23.18
C GLU A 16 -13.14 5.06 22.01
N TRP A 17 -12.12 5.17 21.14
CA TRP A 17 -12.24 5.87 19.87
C TRP A 17 -13.49 5.34 19.18
N PRO A 18 -14.29 6.20 18.56
CA PRO A 18 -15.46 5.71 17.88
C PRO A 18 -14.95 4.74 16.80
N LEU A 19 -15.32 3.47 16.96
CA LEU A 19 -14.90 2.44 16.03
C LEU A 19 -15.45 2.83 14.66
N ALA A 20 -14.60 2.82 13.63
CA ALA A 20 -15.05 2.87 12.25
C ALA A 20 -15.84 1.60 11.94
N LYS A 21 -17.13 1.62 12.30
CA LYS A 21 -18.05 0.51 12.06
C LYS A 21 -18.58 0.64 10.65
N ARG A 22 -18.12 -0.27 9.78
CA ARG A 22 -18.87 -0.56 8.56
C ARG A 22 -20.25 -1.08 8.94
N ILE A 23 -21.29 -0.30 8.67
CA ILE A 23 -22.65 -0.80 8.63
C ILE A 23 -22.70 -1.77 7.45
N GLN A 24 -22.76 -3.06 7.74
CA GLN A 24 -23.06 -4.05 6.71
C GLN A 24 -24.48 -3.79 6.18
N LYS A 25 -24.73 -4.13 4.91
CA LYS A 25 -26.01 -3.86 4.23
C LYS A 25 -27.21 -4.55 4.91
N ASP A 26 -26.94 -5.57 5.72
CA ASP A 26 -27.91 -6.30 6.55
C ASP A 26 -28.22 -5.60 7.89
N GLY A 27 -27.63 -4.44 8.17
CA GLY A 27 -27.80 -3.70 9.43
C GLY A 27 -26.99 -4.25 10.60
N ASN A 28 -26.14 -5.27 10.38
CA ASN A 28 -25.26 -5.77 11.43
C ASN A 28 -24.07 -4.81 11.61
N LEU A 29 -24.03 -4.16 12.77
CA LEU A 29 -23.00 -3.19 13.20
C LEU A 29 -21.64 -3.82 13.55
N ARG A 30 -21.38 -5.07 13.17
CA ARG A 30 -20.05 -5.68 13.31
C ARG A 30 -19.24 -5.38 12.05
N GLY A 31 -18.57 -4.23 12.06
CA GLY A 31 -17.50 -3.98 11.10
C GLY A 31 -16.46 -5.09 11.26
N LYS A 32 -16.27 -5.91 10.21
CA LYS A 32 -15.28 -6.99 10.17
C LYS A 32 -13.83 -6.45 10.15
N TYR A 33 -13.68 -5.14 9.95
CA TYR A 33 -12.40 -4.47 9.75
C TYR A 33 -12.15 -3.51 10.90
N GLU A 34 -11.16 -3.83 11.72
CA GLU A 34 -10.62 -2.91 12.72
C GLU A 34 -9.21 -2.53 12.26
N ALA A 35 -9.09 -1.34 11.66
CA ALA A 35 -7.79 -0.70 11.51
C ALA A 35 -7.55 0.14 12.77
N ASP A 36 -6.58 -0.26 13.57
CA ASP A 36 -6.20 0.46 14.78
C ASP A 36 -5.41 1.72 14.39
N THR A 37 -6.14 2.84 14.25
CA THR A 37 -5.57 4.13 13.85
C THR A 37 -4.41 4.56 14.76
N PRO A 38 -4.55 4.55 16.11
CA PRO A 38 -3.42 4.82 17.00
C PRO A 38 -2.19 3.98 16.69
N LYS A 39 -2.37 2.67 16.47
CA LYS A 39 -1.26 1.75 16.18
C LYS A 39 -0.64 1.97 14.80
N LEU A 40 -1.45 2.32 13.79
CA LEU A 40 -0.96 2.71 12.47
C LEU A 40 -0.08 3.96 12.57
N LEU A 41 -0.58 5.03 13.18
CA LEU A 41 0.16 6.29 13.35
C LEU A 41 1.42 6.09 14.20
N TYR A 42 1.35 5.28 15.26
CA TYR A 42 2.49 4.93 16.11
C TYR A 42 3.63 4.32 15.30
N HIS A 43 3.33 3.31 14.49
CA HIS A 43 4.34 2.66 13.67
C HIS A 43 4.80 3.53 12.50
N LEU A 44 3.90 4.32 11.89
CA LEU A 44 4.26 5.30 10.86
C LEU A 44 5.31 6.29 11.38
N ILE A 45 5.07 6.90 12.55
CA ILE A 45 5.99 7.87 13.16
C ILE A 45 7.37 7.23 13.43
N ILE A 46 7.40 6.05 14.07
CA ILE A 46 8.67 5.36 14.39
C ILE A 46 9.47 5.08 13.12
N LYS A 47 8.80 4.56 12.07
CA LYS A 47 9.48 4.17 10.83
C LYS A 47 9.85 5.37 9.96
N SER A 48 9.01 6.40 9.96
CA SER A 48 9.28 7.65 9.25
C SER A 48 10.50 8.37 9.82
N GLN A 49 10.62 8.48 11.13
CA GLN A 49 11.80 9.09 11.77
C GLN A 49 13.10 8.35 11.45
N GLY A 50 13.05 7.02 11.28
CA GLY A 50 14.22 6.25 10.87
C GLY A 50 14.66 6.49 9.42
N LEU A 51 13.85 7.22 8.65
CA LEU A 51 14.09 7.63 7.27
C LEU A 51 14.09 9.16 7.13
N ASP A 52 14.29 9.89 8.22
CA ASP A 52 14.30 11.37 8.24
C ASP A 52 13.01 12.03 7.71
N GLY A 53 11.86 11.35 7.86
CA GLY A 53 10.56 11.91 7.53
C GLY A 53 9.93 12.78 8.64
N SER A 54 8.85 13.47 8.28
CA SER A 54 8.15 14.50 9.06
C SER A 54 6.74 14.08 9.52
N VAL A 55 6.40 12.79 9.50
CA VAL A 55 5.08 12.30 9.95
C VAL A 55 4.78 12.73 11.40
N LEU A 56 5.79 12.81 12.27
CA LEU A 56 5.62 13.28 13.65
C LEU A 56 5.13 14.73 13.71
N ASP A 57 5.74 15.62 12.91
CA ASP A 57 5.37 17.03 12.92
C ASP A 57 3.94 17.19 12.40
N GLN A 58 3.60 16.48 11.31
CA GLN A 58 2.23 16.46 10.81
C GLN A 58 1.24 15.93 11.85
N PHE A 59 1.59 14.88 12.60
CA PHE A 59 0.74 14.36 13.66
C PHE A 59 0.46 15.43 14.71
N TRP A 60 1.49 16.13 15.20
CA TRP A 60 1.31 17.21 16.17
C TRP A 60 0.49 18.37 15.61
N ASP A 61 0.72 18.75 14.36
CA ASP A 61 -0.08 19.78 13.69
C ASP A 61 -1.56 19.38 13.67
N GLN A 62 -1.89 18.13 13.30
CA GLN A 62 -3.27 17.66 13.30
C GLN A 62 -3.88 17.64 14.71
N VAL A 63 -3.16 17.16 15.73
CA VAL A 63 -3.65 17.17 17.12
C VAL A 63 -3.89 18.61 17.60
N GLY A 64 -3.03 19.56 17.24
CA GLY A 64 -3.21 20.98 17.57
C GLY A 64 -4.48 21.60 16.96
N THR A 65 -4.94 21.09 15.82
CA THR A 65 -6.21 21.53 15.21
C THR A 65 -7.46 20.91 15.86
N CYS A 66 -7.32 19.86 16.67
CA CYS A 66 -8.45 19.15 17.28
C CYS A 66 -9.12 19.96 18.40
N HIS A 67 -8.40 20.89 19.05
CA HIS A 67 -8.91 21.81 20.06
C HIS A 67 -7.90 22.95 20.33
N PRO A 68 -8.32 24.23 20.51
CA PRO A 68 -7.39 25.35 20.66
C PRO A 68 -6.35 25.20 21.77
N LYS A 69 -6.76 24.60 22.91
CA LYS A 69 -5.87 24.36 24.05
C LYS A 69 -4.84 23.25 23.80
N LEU A 70 -5.12 22.30 22.88
CA LEU A 70 -4.18 21.23 22.57
C LEU A 70 -2.92 21.77 21.90
N ALA A 71 -3.03 22.80 21.04
CA ALA A 71 -1.86 23.45 20.45
C ALA A 71 -0.92 24.02 21.53
N GLU A 72 -1.46 24.71 22.54
CA GLU A 72 -0.67 25.23 23.67
C GLU A 72 -0.02 24.11 24.49
N ASN A 73 -0.75 23.02 24.75
CA ASN A 73 -0.25 21.89 25.52
C ASN A 73 0.83 21.10 24.75
N ILE A 74 0.70 20.98 23.42
CA ILE A 74 1.73 20.42 22.54
C ILE A 74 3.00 21.26 22.59
N ASP A 75 2.88 22.59 22.49
CA ASP A 75 4.03 23.49 22.60
C ASP A 75 4.73 23.32 23.96
N HIS A 76 3.97 23.16 25.05
CA HIS A 76 4.55 22.87 26.35
C HIS A 76 5.30 21.53 26.38
N LEU A 77 4.71 20.46 25.82
CA LEU A 77 5.35 19.13 25.72
C LEU A 77 6.63 19.15 24.87
N ARG A 78 6.64 19.90 23.77
CA ARG A 78 7.79 19.97 22.85
C ARG A 78 8.92 20.85 23.39
N ASN A 79 8.59 21.94 24.08
CA ASN A 79 9.58 22.91 24.56
C ASN A 79 10.19 22.53 25.92
N ASP A 80 9.52 21.70 26.71
CA ASP A 80 10.07 21.20 27.98
C ASP A 80 9.88 19.68 28.17
N PRO A 81 10.55 18.85 27.35
CA PRO A 81 10.37 17.40 27.37
C PRO A 81 10.93 16.73 28.64
N HIS A 82 11.64 17.47 29.51
CA HIS A 82 12.18 16.95 30.76
C HIS A 82 11.23 17.15 31.95
N ARG A 83 10.31 18.11 31.87
CA ARG A 83 9.32 18.34 32.93
C ARG A 83 8.23 17.29 32.98
N VAL A 84 7.85 16.75 31.84
CA VAL A 84 6.78 15.75 31.73
C VAL A 84 7.43 14.39 31.47
N ALA A 85 7.15 13.38 32.30
CA ALA A 85 7.57 12.02 31.97
C ALA A 85 6.73 11.50 30.78
N PRO A 86 7.27 10.65 29.87
CA PRO A 86 6.48 10.10 28.77
C PRO A 86 5.17 9.42 29.22
N SER A 87 5.15 8.76 30.38
CA SER A 87 3.95 8.15 30.97
C SER A 87 2.88 9.16 31.43
N GLN A 88 3.19 10.45 31.46
CA GLN A 88 2.28 11.54 31.82
C GLN A 88 1.87 12.37 30.60
N SER A 89 2.30 11.97 29.39
CA SER A 89 2.11 12.78 28.18
C SER A 89 0.65 12.99 27.83
N SER A 90 -0.22 11.97 27.99
CA SER A 90 -1.65 12.16 27.72
C SER A 90 -2.30 13.10 28.72
N ALA A 91 -2.01 12.93 30.01
CA ALA A 91 -2.52 13.83 31.06
C ALA A 91 -2.10 15.29 30.83
N ALA A 92 -0.85 15.52 30.45
CA ALA A 92 -0.35 16.85 30.10
C ALA A 92 -0.95 17.39 28.79
N LEU A 93 -1.13 16.53 27.77
CA LEU A 93 -1.74 16.91 26.50
C LEU A 93 -3.19 17.39 26.71
N PHE A 94 -3.97 16.71 27.55
CA PHE A 94 -5.37 17.07 27.85
C PHE A 94 -5.53 17.94 29.10
N GLU A 95 -4.46 18.56 29.61
CA GLU A 95 -4.57 19.45 30.78
C GLU A 95 -5.53 20.61 30.47
N GLY A 96 -6.62 20.69 31.25
CA GLY A 96 -7.67 21.70 31.07
C GLY A 96 -8.57 21.47 29.86
N VAL A 97 -8.58 20.27 29.26
CA VAL A 97 -9.42 19.91 28.12
C VAL A 97 -10.26 18.68 28.47
N ASP A 98 -11.58 18.78 28.33
CA ASP A 98 -12.43 17.58 28.36
C ASP A 98 -12.25 16.82 27.04
N ARG A 99 -11.71 15.60 27.11
CA ARG A 99 -11.46 14.75 25.93
C ARG A 99 -12.74 14.51 25.12
N THR A 100 -13.91 14.54 25.75
CA THR A 100 -15.19 14.37 25.04
C THR A 100 -15.54 15.57 24.15
N GLU A 101 -14.91 16.72 24.34
CA GLU A 101 -15.09 17.93 23.53
C GLU A 101 -14.08 18.04 22.37
N VAL A 102 -13.10 17.14 22.30
CA VAL A 102 -12.06 17.16 21.28
C VAL A 102 -12.55 16.53 19.98
N ASP A 103 -12.43 17.26 18.87
CA ASP A 103 -12.70 16.75 17.53
C ASP A 103 -11.44 16.12 16.94
N PHE A 104 -11.34 14.79 16.98
CA PHE A 104 -10.20 14.08 16.42
C PHE A 104 -10.30 13.80 14.90
N THR A 105 -11.30 14.33 14.20
CA THR A 105 -11.45 14.19 12.76
C THR A 105 -10.16 14.50 11.97
N PRO A 106 -9.36 15.55 12.30
CA PRO A 106 -8.10 15.83 11.60
C PRO A 106 -7.07 14.68 11.68
N VAL A 107 -6.95 14.05 12.86
CA VAL A 107 -6.03 12.92 13.07
C VAL A 107 -6.51 11.69 12.29
N PHE A 108 -7.82 11.45 12.26
CA PHE A 108 -8.40 10.36 11.47
C PHE A 108 -8.24 10.56 9.96
N LYS A 109 -8.43 11.78 9.46
CA LYS A 109 -8.16 12.12 8.06
C LYS A 109 -6.70 11.85 7.69
N MET A 110 -5.76 12.28 8.52
CA MET A 110 -4.34 11.97 8.32
C MET A 110 -4.09 10.46 8.27
N ALA A 111 -4.66 9.68 9.19
CA ALA A 111 -4.52 8.23 9.16
C ALA A 111 -5.12 7.60 7.88
N SER A 112 -6.29 8.09 7.43
CA SER A 112 -6.91 7.69 6.15
C SER A 112 -5.98 7.98 4.97
N GLU A 113 -5.39 9.17 4.92
CA GLU A 113 -4.46 9.57 3.85
C GLU A 113 -3.28 8.60 3.75
N TYR A 114 -2.62 8.28 4.86
CA TYR A 114 -1.52 7.30 4.85
C TYR A 114 -1.99 5.88 4.53
N PHE A 115 -3.14 5.47 5.04
CA PHE A 115 -3.69 4.15 4.73
C PHE A 115 -3.98 4.02 3.23
N THR A 116 -4.61 5.02 2.63
CA THR A 116 -5.00 4.99 1.22
C THR A 116 -3.81 5.18 0.29
N HIS A 117 -3.04 6.25 0.48
CA HIS A 117 -2.00 6.66 -0.46
C HIS A 117 -0.65 5.97 -0.23
N LEU A 118 -0.43 5.39 0.96
CA LEU A 118 0.78 4.62 1.25
C LEU A 118 0.47 3.14 1.41
N ALA A 119 -0.44 2.74 2.31
CA ALA A 119 -0.65 1.32 2.62
C ALA A 119 -1.24 0.53 1.45
N ILE A 120 -2.38 0.99 0.92
CA ILE A 120 -3.05 0.32 -0.20
C ILE A 120 -2.17 0.34 -1.44
N ALA A 121 -1.51 1.47 -1.71
CA ALA A 121 -0.60 1.59 -2.86
C ALA A 121 0.54 0.55 -2.80
N PHE A 122 1.12 0.32 -1.61
CA PHE A 122 2.17 -0.69 -1.42
C PHE A 122 1.65 -2.13 -1.49
N MET A 123 0.43 -2.37 -1.01
CA MET A 123 -0.20 -3.70 -1.01
C MET A 123 -0.85 -4.05 -2.35
N ASN A 124 -0.95 -3.13 -3.31
CA ASN A 124 -1.52 -3.38 -4.64
C ASN A 124 -0.44 -3.28 -5.74
N PRO A 125 0.52 -4.21 -5.79
CA PRO A 125 1.70 -4.09 -6.65
C PRO A 125 1.39 -4.00 -8.14
N ASP A 126 0.36 -4.73 -8.58
CA ASP A 126 0.02 -4.91 -10.00
C ASP A 126 -0.99 -3.87 -10.52
N GLY A 127 -1.50 -2.98 -9.67
CA GLY A 127 -2.59 -2.08 -10.02
C GLY A 127 -3.89 -2.83 -10.40
N PRO A 128 -4.84 -2.21 -11.11
CA PRO A 128 -6.02 -2.91 -11.62
C PRO A 128 -5.53 -4.01 -12.56
N LYS A 129 -5.65 -5.29 -12.14
CA LYS A 129 -5.15 -6.51 -12.80
C LYS A 129 -4.91 -6.24 -14.29
N SER A 130 -3.69 -5.84 -14.66
CA SER A 130 -3.35 -5.79 -16.07
C SER A 130 -3.37 -7.24 -16.50
N GLU A 131 -4.23 -7.61 -17.44
CA GLU A 131 -4.35 -8.97 -17.97
C GLU A 131 -3.00 -9.56 -18.43
N SER A 132 -1.97 -8.72 -18.57
CA SER A 132 -0.58 -9.14 -18.69
C SER A 132 0.04 -9.49 -17.34
N GLY A 133 -0.03 -10.78 -16.95
CA GLY A 133 0.98 -11.34 -16.05
C GLY A 133 2.40 -11.08 -16.59
N THR A 134 3.42 -11.22 -15.74
CA THR A 134 4.83 -11.08 -16.18
C THR A 134 5.03 -11.90 -17.44
N PRO A 135 5.45 -11.30 -18.58
CA PRO A 135 5.55 -12.04 -19.83
C PRO A 135 6.49 -13.23 -19.65
N HIS A 136 5.97 -14.44 -19.89
CA HIS A 136 6.70 -15.71 -19.72
C HIS A 136 7.87 -15.86 -20.68
N SER A 137 7.86 -15.14 -21.80
CA SER A 137 8.99 -15.08 -22.71
C SER A 137 8.75 -13.97 -23.71
N VAL A 138 9.59 -12.93 -23.69
CA VAL A 138 9.72 -12.07 -24.86
C VAL A 138 11.06 -12.41 -25.49
N SER A 139 11.08 -13.52 -26.23
CA SER A 139 12.26 -14.02 -26.94
C SER A 139 12.94 -12.95 -27.81
N THR A 140 12.19 -11.94 -28.26
CA THR A 140 12.68 -10.78 -29.01
C THR A 140 13.43 -9.73 -28.17
N ILE A 141 13.20 -9.66 -26.85
CA ILE A 141 13.88 -8.69 -25.95
C ILE A 141 15.20 -9.27 -25.41
N VAL A 142 15.28 -10.60 -25.29
CA VAL A 142 16.47 -11.31 -24.78
C VAL A 142 17.73 -11.03 -25.63
N SER A 143 17.57 -10.69 -26.91
CA SER A 143 18.67 -10.36 -27.82
C SER A 143 19.04 -8.88 -27.86
N SER A 144 18.31 -7.98 -27.19
CA SER A 144 18.62 -6.55 -27.22
C SER A 144 19.88 -6.21 -26.43
N GLU A 145 20.60 -5.16 -26.83
CA GLU A 145 21.73 -4.64 -26.06
C GLU A 145 21.24 -3.96 -24.76
N THR A 146 22.12 -3.90 -23.75
CA THR A 146 21.78 -3.36 -22.43
C THR A 146 21.31 -1.89 -22.50
N ASP A 147 21.88 -1.09 -23.41
CA ASP A 147 21.47 0.31 -23.60
C ASP A 147 20.07 0.45 -24.22
N GLU A 148 19.72 -0.43 -25.14
CA GLU A 148 18.38 -0.45 -25.74
C GLU A 148 17.32 -0.81 -24.68
N LEU A 149 17.63 -1.78 -23.82
CA LEU A 149 16.75 -2.13 -22.70
C LEU A 149 16.57 -0.98 -21.70
N LEU A 150 17.65 -0.27 -21.38
CA LEU A 150 17.60 0.93 -20.53
C LEU A 150 16.78 2.04 -21.19
N ARG A 151 16.90 2.20 -22.51
CA ARG A 151 16.10 3.16 -23.28
C ARG A 151 14.61 2.80 -23.21
N VAL A 152 14.25 1.55 -23.51
CA VAL A 152 12.86 1.05 -23.43
C VAL A 152 12.28 1.16 -22.02
N ALA A 153 13.07 0.87 -20.97
CA ALA A 153 12.63 1.02 -19.59
C ALA A 153 12.32 2.49 -19.24
N LYS A 154 13.09 3.44 -19.80
CA LYS A 154 12.94 4.88 -19.57
C LYS A 154 11.96 5.59 -20.49
N GLU A 155 11.51 4.96 -21.57
CA GLU A 155 10.53 5.56 -22.49
C GLU A 155 9.30 6.05 -21.70
N GLU A 156 8.81 7.24 -22.01
CA GLU A 156 7.58 7.77 -21.44
C GLU A 156 6.35 7.01 -21.98
N GLY A 157 5.17 7.25 -21.41
CA GLY A 157 3.92 6.62 -21.85
C GLY A 157 3.60 5.29 -21.15
N LYS A 158 2.56 4.60 -21.64
CA LYS A 158 1.94 3.44 -20.96
C LYS A 158 2.98 2.40 -20.58
N PHE A 159 3.08 2.13 -19.28
CA PHE A 159 3.81 0.98 -18.81
C PHE A 159 3.08 -0.28 -19.23
N GLY A 160 3.81 -1.20 -19.84
CA GLY A 160 3.23 -2.40 -20.43
C GLY A 160 4.25 -3.51 -20.51
N THR A 161 3.82 -4.63 -21.08
CA THR A 161 4.55 -5.89 -21.16
C THR A 161 6.00 -5.73 -21.62
N ARG A 162 6.26 -4.84 -22.59
CA ARG A 162 7.61 -4.58 -23.11
C ARG A 162 8.55 -3.95 -22.07
N LYS A 163 8.07 -2.98 -21.27
CA LYS A 163 8.87 -2.32 -20.22
C LYS A 163 9.19 -3.29 -19.08
N GLN A 164 8.18 -4.06 -18.64
CA GLN A 164 8.38 -5.10 -17.62
C GLN A 164 9.38 -6.17 -18.08
N ALA A 165 9.26 -6.66 -19.31
CA ALA A 165 10.21 -7.61 -19.87
C ALA A 165 11.64 -7.04 -19.95
N SER A 166 11.77 -5.76 -20.29
CA SER A 166 13.07 -5.08 -20.32
C SER A 166 13.67 -4.95 -18.92
N LEU A 167 12.88 -4.57 -17.91
CA LEU A 167 13.30 -4.51 -16.51
C LEU A 167 13.68 -5.89 -15.95
N LYS A 168 12.92 -6.93 -16.28
CA LYS A 168 13.23 -8.33 -15.94
C LYS A 168 14.56 -8.77 -16.52
N ASP A 169 14.84 -8.45 -17.78
CA ASP A 169 16.12 -8.76 -18.41
C ASP A 169 17.29 -7.95 -17.82
N LEU A 170 17.08 -6.65 -17.55
CA LEU A 170 18.07 -5.79 -16.88
C LEU A 170 18.41 -6.32 -15.47
N ALA A 171 17.40 -6.68 -14.67
CA ALA A 171 17.61 -7.28 -13.35
C ALA A 171 18.39 -8.60 -13.45
N PHE A 172 18.09 -9.44 -14.45
CA PHE A 172 18.83 -10.68 -14.69
C PHE A 172 20.29 -10.40 -15.08
N ARG A 173 20.55 -9.43 -15.96
CA ARG A 173 21.91 -9.06 -16.37
C ARG A 173 22.74 -8.48 -15.22
N ARG A 174 22.08 -7.81 -14.27
CA ARG A 174 22.68 -7.29 -13.04
C ARG A 174 22.96 -8.41 -12.05
N ASP A 175 21.96 -9.23 -11.71
CA ASP A 175 22.06 -10.12 -10.55
C ASP A 175 22.52 -11.54 -10.92
N GLY A 176 22.40 -11.93 -12.18
CA GLY A 176 22.75 -13.25 -12.69
C GLY A 176 21.56 -14.19 -12.81
N ASP A 177 21.85 -15.48 -12.97
CA ASP A 177 20.89 -16.56 -13.21
C ASP A 177 20.53 -17.33 -11.94
N ILE A 178 20.78 -16.78 -10.75
CA ILE A 178 20.44 -17.42 -9.47
C ILE A 178 19.56 -16.46 -8.66
N CYS A 179 18.42 -16.95 -8.18
CA CYS A 179 17.56 -16.20 -7.28
C CYS A 179 18.34 -15.84 -6.00
N PRO A 180 18.46 -14.56 -5.63
CA PRO A 180 19.31 -14.13 -4.51
C PRO A 180 18.81 -14.62 -3.14
N ILE A 181 17.57 -15.11 -3.05
CA ILE A 181 16.94 -15.52 -1.79
C ILE A 181 16.82 -17.05 -1.65
N SER A 182 16.32 -17.75 -2.68
CA SER A 182 16.19 -19.21 -2.65
C SER A 182 17.45 -19.94 -3.13
N GLY A 183 18.37 -19.23 -3.81
CA GLY A 183 19.52 -19.83 -4.47
C GLY A 183 19.14 -20.81 -5.59
N MET A 184 17.90 -20.78 -6.07
CA MET A 184 17.46 -21.56 -7.22
C MET A 184 17.94 -20.91 -8.52
N LYS A 185 18.31 -21.73 -9.49
CA LYS A 185 18.78 -21.25 -10.78
C LYS A 185 17.59 -20.91 -11.68
N PHE A 186 17.66 -19.77 -12.32
CA PHE A 186 16.80 -19.35 -13.42
C PHE A 186 17.36 -19.89 -14.73
N ASP A 187 16.53 -20.51 -15.56
CA ASP A 187 16.93 -20.92 -16.90
C ASP A 187 16.14 -20.11 -17.94
N ARG A 188 16.85 -19.63 -18.97
CA ARG A 188 16.27 -18.80 -20.04
C ARG A 188 15.68 -19.60 -21.19
N LEU A 189 15.96 -20.90 -21.25
CA LEU A 189 15.59 -21.73 -22.40
C LEU A 189 14.16 -22.27 -22.21
N PRO A 190 13.26 -22.09 -23.18
CA PRO A 190 11.96 -22.74 -23.14
C PRO A 190 12.12 -24.27 -23.31
N GLY A 191 11.50 -25.07 -22.44
CA GLY A 191 11.32 -26.52 -22.68
C GLY A 191 11.77 -27.52 -21.61
N GLY A 192 12.17 -27.10 -20.41
CA GLY A 192 12.49 -27.98 -19.27
C GLY A 192 11.77 -27.59 -17.97
N GLU A 193 12.02 -28.33 -16.88
CA GLU A 193 11.56 -28.03 -15.50
C GLU A 193 12.25 -26.78 -14.93
N HIS A 194 12.11 -25.67 -15.65
CA HIS A 194 12.85 -24.44 -15.41
C HIS A 194 12.04 -23.47 -14.56
N ILE A 195 12.74 -22.70 -13.71
CA ILE A 195 12.15 -21.65 -12.89
C ILE A 195 12.26 -20.34 -13.65
N ASP A 196 11.13 -19.82 -14.12
CA ASP A 196 11.07 -18.49 -14.73
C ASP A 196 11.25 -17.41 -13.64
N PRO A 197 12.20 -16.47 -13.78
CA PRO A 197 12.31 -15.35 -12.85
C PRO A 197 11.05 -14.49 -12.85
N ILE A 198 10.51 -14.18 -11.67
CA ILE A 198 9.42 -13.22 -11.51
C ILE A 198 10.00 -11.87 -11.11
N LEU A 199 9.61 -10.81 -11.81
CA LEU A 199 10.10 -9.46 -11.56
C LEU A 199 9.39 -8.83 -10.35
N ALA A 200 10.12 -8.69 -9.24
CA ALA A 200 9.65 -7.96 -8.07
C ALA A 200 10.02 -6.47 -8.16
N HIS A 201 9.10 -5.60 -7.77
CA HIS A 201 9.35 -4.17 -7.60
C HIS A 201 9.44 -3.84 -6.11
N LEU A 202 10.44 -3.02 -5.72
CA LEU A 202 10.54 -2.49 -4.35
C LEU A 202 9.43 -1.48 -4.09
N ILE A 203 9.26 -0.53 -5.01
CA ILE A 203 8.15 0.41 -5.02
C ILE A 203 7.20 -0.07 -6.11
N PRO A 204 5.97 -0.44 -5.74
CA PRO A 204 4.99 -0.94 -6.68
C PRO A 204 4.85 -0.16 -7.97
N HIS A 205 4.53 -0.91 -9.01
CA HIS A 205 4.31 -0.34 -10.31
C HIS A 205 3.08 0.59 -10.33
N SER A 206 2.11 0.37 -9.44
CA SER A 206 0.91 1.21 -9.28
C SER A 206 1.19 2.71 -9.11
N PHE A 207 2.40 3.09 -8.67
CA PHE A 207 2.83 4.48 -8.50
C PHE A 207 3.10 5.21 -9.83
N HIS A 208 3.17 4.49 -10.95
CA HIS A 208 3.43 5.01 -12.30
C HIS A 208 2.21 5.66 -12.96
N GLY A 209 1.29 6.22 -12.17
CA GLY A 209 0.03 6.78 -12.63
C GLY A 209 0.14 7.93 -13.64
N LYS A 210 0.30 7.60 -14.93
CA LYS A 210 -0.12 8.33 -16.14
C LYS A 210 -0.23 9.86 -16.01
N VAL A 211 0.90 10.55 -16.04
CA VAL A 211 0.92 12.02 -15.95
C VAL A 211 0.24 12.70 -17.16
N ASN A 212 0.13 12.13 -18.38
CA ASN A 212 -0.30 12.94 -19.54
C ASN A 212 -1.11 12.31 -20.70
N ASP A 213 -1.40 11.01 -20.76
CA ASP A 213 -1.92 10.43 -22.01
C ASP A 213 -3.37 9.92 -21.93
N ASN A 214 -4.30 10.82 -22.23
CA ASN A 214 -5.69 10.61 -22.70
C ASN A 214 -6.74 10.05 -21.69
N PRO A 215 -7.76 10.85 -21.29
CA PRO A 215 -8.76 10.48 -20.26
C PRO A 215 -9.90 9.55 -20.74
N SER A 216 -9.89 9.04 -21.97
CA SER A 216 -11.08 8.46 -22.60
C SER A 216 -11.27 6.94 -22.47
N THR A 217 -10.57 6.21 -21.60
CA THR A 217 -10.79 4.76 -21.52
C THR A 217 -10.64 4.19 -20.10
N LEU A 218 -11.76 3.64 -19.60
CA LEU A 218 -11.99 2.88 -18.36
C LEU A 218 -12.36 3.71 -17.12
N ILE A 219 -13.45 3.27 -16.48
CA ILE A 219 -14.09 3.86 -15.28
C ILE A 219 -13.13 3.89 -14.06
N ILE A 220 -12.05 3.10 -14.07
CA ILE A 220 -11.00 3.08 -13.03
C ILE A 220 -9.87 4.09 -13.33
N ALA A 221 -9.79 4.66 -14.55
CA ALA A 221 -8.78 5.65 -14.93
C ALA A 221 -8.95 7.02 -14.23
N TRP A 222 -10.09 7.26 -13.58
CA TRP A 222 -10.39 8.51 -12.86
C TRP A 222 -9.71 8.61 -11.48
N LEU A 223 -9.26 7.50 -10.89
CA LEU A 223 -8.62 7.50 -9.56
C LEU A 223 -7.11 7.67 -9.60
N ILE A 224 -6.49 7.30 -10.72
CA ILE A 224 -5.02 7.28 -10.86
C ILE A 224 -4.40 8.69 -10.85
N PRO A 225 -4.97 9.72 -11.49
CA PRO A 225 -4.46 11.09 -11.42
C PRO A 225 -4.66 11.75 -10.05
N ILE A 226 -5.65 11.29 -9.27
CA ILE A 226 -5.97 11.84 -7.94
C ILE A 226 -5.03 11.24 -6.89
N LEU A 227 -4.75 9.93 -6.98
CA LEU A 227 -3.91 9.25 -5.99
C LEU A 227 -2.42 9.59 -6.09
N GLN A 228 -1.90 9.96 -7.27
CA GLN A 228 -0.44 10.09 -7.47
C GLN A 228 0.20 11.30 -6.75
N PRO A 229 -0.37 12.53 -6.82
CA PRO A 229 0.15 13.66 -6.06
C PRO A 229 0.16 13.38 -4.56
N ASP A 230 -0.92 12.77 -4.05
CA ASP A 230 -1.08 12.47 -2.63
C ASP A 230 -0.18 11.33 -2.17
N THR A 231 0.08 10.36 -3.03
CA THR A 231 1.05 9.28 -2.78
C THR A 231 2.48 9.81 -2.68
N MET A 232 2.91 10.68 -3.61
CA MET A 232 4.24 11.28 -3.58
C MET A 232 4.39 12.26 -2.40
N LYS A 233 3.31 12.98 -2.05
CA LYS A 233 3.24 13.78 -0.82
C LYS A 233 3.41 12.90 0.42
N CYS A 234 2.70 11.78 0.52
CA CYS A 234 2.84 10.84 1.62
C CYS A 234 4.25 10.24 1.70
N ILE A 235 4.89 9.92 0.57
CA ILE A 235 6.30 9.48 0.55
C ILE A 235 7.22 10.59 1.07
N ALA A 236 7.03 11.84 0.62
CA ALA A 236 7.85 12.97 1.08
C ALA A 236 7.71 13.21 2.58
N MET A 237 6.50 13.10 3.12
CA MET A 237 6.28 13.20 4.56
C MET A 237 6.84 11.97 5.30
N PHE A 238 6.73 10.77 4.73
CA PHE A 238 7.18 9.54 5.35
C PHE A 238 8.71 9.38 5.39
N ALA A 239 9.42 9.74 4.31
CA ALA A 239 10.84 9.47 4.14
C ALA A 239 11.66 10.68 3.64
N GLY A 240 11.07 11.87 3.59
CA GLY A 240 11.72 13.09 3.13
C GLY A 240 11.59 13.34 1.62
N GLU A 241 11.71 14.62 1.23
CA GLU A 241 11.56 15.05 -0.17
C GLU A 241 12.61 14.44 -1.10
N GLN A 242 13.85 14.30 -0.62
CA GLN A 242 14.92 13.66 -1.39
C GLN A 242 14.55 12.21 -1.75
N VAL A 243 13.91 11.48 -0.84
CA VAL A 243 13.46 10.10 -1.11
C VAL A 243 12.32 10.10 -2.12
N ARG A 244 11.34 11.01 -2.01
CA ARG A 244 10.29 11.18 -3.03
C ARG A 244 10.89 11.39 -4.42
N ASP A 245 11.86 12.29 -4.55
CA ASP A 245 12.46 12.63 -5.84
C ASP A 245 13.22 11.43 -6.43
N LEU A 246 13.94 10.70 -5.58
CA LEU A 246 14.62 9.48 -5.99
C LEU A 246 13.63 8.37 -6.37
N VAL A 247 12.50 8.22 -5.67
CA VAL A 247 11.43 7.31 -6.06
C VAL A 247 10.94 7.67 -7.45
N GLN A 248 10.59 8.93 -7.70
CA GLN A 248 10.11 9.40 -9.00
C GLN A 248 11.14 9.16 -10.12
N GLN A 249 12.43 9.41 -9.85
CA GLN A 249 13.51 9.21 -10.80
C GLN A 249 13.73 7.73 -11.14
N HIS A 250 13.59 6.83 -10.16
CA HIS A 250 14.02 5.44 -10.28
C HIS A 250 12.88 4.43 -10.36
N LEU A 251 11.62 4.88 -10.36
CA LEU A 251 10.44 4.02 -10.39
C LEU A 251 10.46 3.03 -11.58
N ASN A 252 11.00 3.45 -12.74
CA ASN A 252 11.19 2.67 -13.98
C ASN A 252 12.64 2.18 -14.18
N GLY A 253 13.45 2.18 -13.13
CA GLY A 253 14.87 1.84 -13.21
C GLY A 253 15.17 0.43 -12.73
N PRO A 254 16.30 -0.16 -13.16
CA PRO A 254 16.80 -1.42 -12.59
C PRO A 254 16.98 -1.32 -11.07
N GLY A 255 17.26 -0.12 -10.55
CA GLY A 255 17.36 0.13 -9.11
C GLY A 255 16.10 -0.14 -8.29
N ASN A 256 14.92 -0.17 -8.90
CA ASN A 256 13.64 -0.44 -8.23
C ASN A 256 13.21 -1.92 -8.34
N VAL A 257 13.97 -2.76 -9.03
CA VAL A 257 13.53 -4.13 -9.35
C VAL A 257 14.58 -5.18 -9.10
N PHE A 258 14.14 -6.43 -8.94
CA PHE A 258 14.99 -7.62 -8.87
C PHE A 258 14.17 -8.88 -9.20
N ASN A 259 14.83 -9.98 -9.54
CA ASN A 259 14.16 -11.22 -9.95
C ASN A 259 14.08 -12.23 -8.80
N LEU A 260 12.93 -12.86 -8.63
CA LEU A 260 12.62 -13.84 -7.59
C LEU A 260 12.05 -15.14 -8.15
N GLN A 261 12.14 -16.22 -7.37
CA GLN A 261 11.34 -17.42 -7.56
C GLN A 261 9.91 -17.19 -7.03
N SER A 262 8.93 -17.87 -7.63
CA SER A 262 7.50 -17.66 -7.37
C SER A 262 7.11 -17.61 -5.88
N ASP A 263 7.46 -18.61 -5.07
CA ASP A 263 7.06 -18.62 -3.65
C ASP A 263 7.71 -17.49 -2.85
N VAL A 264 8.97 -17.16 -3.17
CA VAL A 264 9.68 -16.04 -2.54
C VAL A 264 9.04 -14.71 -2.93
N HIS A 265 8.63 -14.57 -4.20
CA HIS A 265 7.93 -13.40 -4.71
C HIS A 265 6.58 -13.23 -3.99
N THR A 266 5.75 -14.28 -3.94
CA THR A 266 4.49 -14.25 -3.21
C THR A 266 4.69 -13.89 -1.74
N ALA A 267 5.75 -14.38 -1.09
CA ALA A 267 6.06 -13.99 0.29
C ALA A 267 6.49 -12.52 0.42
N PHE A 268 7.19 -11.97 -0.59
CA PHE A 268 7.58 -10.56 -0.64
C PHE A 268 6.35 -9.65 -0.81
N ASP A 269 5.46 -9.97 -1.75
CA ASP A 269 4.21 -9.22 -2.00
C ASP A 269 3.29 -9.21 -0.78
N ASN A 270 3.29 -10.31 -0.01
CA ASN A 270 2.55 -10.43 1.25
C ASN A 270 3.28 -9.78 2.46
N LEU A 271 4.32 -8.99 2.20
CA LEU A 271 5.10 -8.24 3.18
C LEU A 271 5.67 -9.13 4.29
N LYS A 272 6.01 -10.40 4.00
CA LYS A 272 6.56 -11.34 5.00
C LYS A 272 8.04 -11.09 5.27
N TRP A 273 8.72 -10.42 4.35
CA TRP A 273 10.13 -10.08 4.44
C TRP A 273 10.43 -8.83 3.61
N GLY A 274 11.60 -8.23 3.82
CA GLY A 274 12.11 -7.12 3.04
C GLY A 274 13.64 -7.07 3.11
N ILE A 275 14.21 -5.99 2.56
CA ILE A 275 15.66 -5.83 2.42
C ILE A 275 16.10 -4.62 3.23
N GLU A 276 16.99 -4.82 4.20
CA GLU A 276 17.71 -3.73 4.84
C GLU A 276 19.01 -3.50 4.07
N ALA A 277 19.24 -2.28 3.61
CA ALA A 277 20.46 -1.91 2.91
C ALA A 277 21.31 -0.98 3.79
N GLN A 278 22.53 -1.41 4.07
CA GLN A 278 23.52 -0.67 4.86
C GLN A 278 24.60 -0.14 3.90
N VAL A 279 24.84 1.17 3.91
CA VAL A 279 25.86 1.80 3.07
C VAL A 279 27.05 2.16 3.95
N ASP A 280 28.21 1.59 3.65
CA ASP A 280 29.48 1.86 4.33
C ASP A 280 30.57 2.11 3.29
N ASN A 281 31.18 3.31 3.31
CA ASN A 281 32.24 3.71 2.39
C ASN A 281 31.91 3.48 0.90
N GLY A 282 30.65 3.73 0.52
CA GLY A 282 30.15 3.54 -0.86
C GLY A 282 29.88 2.08 -1.25
N LYS A 283 30.14 1.11 -0.35
CA LYS A 283 29.72 -0.28 -0.51
C LYS A 283 28.37 -0.49 0.15
N VAL A 284 27.51 -1.25 -0.51
CA VAL A 284 26.19 -1.58 0.01
C VAL A 284 26.19 -3.04 0.46
N LYS A 285 25.74 -3.27 1.70
CA LYS A 285 25.41 -4.60 2.21
C LYS A 285 23.90 -4.73 2.30
N TYR A 286 23.34 -5.74 1.63
CA TYR A 286 21.91 -6.03 1.68
C TYR A 286 21.66 -7.17 2.67
N ILE A 287 20.73 -6.97 3.60
CA ILE A 287 20.43 -7.90 4.67
C ILE A 287 18.97 -8.34 4.54
N TYR A 288 18.76 -9.66 4.53
CA TYR A 288 17.43 -10.24 4.55
C TYR A 288 16.78 -10.00 5.90
N ARG A 289 15.61 -9.35 5.89
CA ARG A 289 14.85 -9.07 7.10
C ARG A 289 13.47 -9.70 7.04
N ARG A 290 13.14 -10.54 8.02
CA ARG A 290 11.77 -10.96 8.28
C ARG A 290 10.98 -9.77 8.80
N VAL A 291 9.74 -9.65 8.34
CA VAL A 291 8.80 -8.69 8.87
C VAL A 291 7.97 -9.42 9.92
N PRO A 292 7.99 -8.99 11.19
CA PRO A 292 7.20 -9.63 12.24
C PRO A 292 5.71 -9.63 11.88
N SER A 293 5.06 -10.78 12.05
CA SER A 293 3.61 -10.92 11.95
C SER A 293 3.09 -11.59 13.22
N ALA A 294 1.90 -11.19 13.68
CA ALA A 294 1.25 -11.78 14.84
C ALA A 294 0.82 -13.24 14.61
N VAL A 295 0.61 -13.65 13.35
CA VAL A 295 -0.11 -14.89 13.01
C VAL A 295 0.82 -16.05 12.63
N SER A 296 2.07 -15.79 12.23
CA SER A 296 3.00 -16.86 11.86
C SER A 296 4.47 -16.44 11.90
N HIS A 297 5.31 -17.29 12.50
CA HIS A 297 6.77 -17.20 12.44
C HIS A 297 7.37 -18.03 11.29
N VAL A 298 6.54 -18.71 10.50
CA VAL A 298 7.00 -19.57 9.41
C VAL A 298 7.40 -18.68 8.23
N GLY A 299 8.71 -18.62 7.97
CA GLY A 299 9.25 -17.94 6.79
C GLY A 299 8.81 -18.63 5.49
N PRO A 300 9.03 -18.02 4.32
CA PRO A 300 8.78 -18.68 3.05
C PRO A 300 9.50 -20.03 3.02
N GLY A 301 8.76 -21.12 2.79
CA GLY A 301 9.28 -22.50 2.92
C GLY A 301 10.47 -22.79 1.99
N THR A 302 10.65 -21.99 0.94
CA THR A 302 11.71 -22.11 -0.06
C THR A 302 12.90 -21.17 0.15
N SER A 303 12.86 -20.26 1.13
CA SER A 303 13.99 -19.37 1.42
C SER A 303 15.13 -20.12 2.11
N LYS A 304 16.35 -19.96 1.59
CA LYS A 304 17.57 -20.46 2.26
C LYS A 304 18.09 -19.48 3.32
N LEU A 305 17.62 -18.23 3.28
CA LEU A 305 18.08 -17.16 4.15
C LEU A 305 17.29 -17.11 5.47
N ARG A 306 18.03 -16.84 6.55
CA ARG A 306 17.54 -16.49 7.89
C ARG A 306 17.55 -14.97 8.06
N ASP A 307 16.78 -14.48 9.04
CA ASP A 307 16.83 -13.07 9.39
C ASP A 307 18.26 -12.65 9.75
N GLY A 308 18.75 -11.57 9.14
CA GLY A 308 20.11 -11.07 9.31
C GLY A 308 21.14 -11.60 8.31
N ASP A 309 20.78 -12.59 7.47
CA ASP A 309 21.69 -13.09 6.43
C ASP A 309 21.90 -12.04 5.33
N GLU A 310 23.09 -12.04 4.75
CA GLU A 310 23.41 -11.16 3.63
C GLU A 310 22.81 -11.68 2.31
N ILE A 311 22.17 -10.77 1.57
CA ILE A 311 21.69 -11.01 0.22
C ILE A 311 22.76 -10.52 -0.76
N VAL A 312 23.19 -11.41 -1.65
CA VAL A 312 24.22 -11.08 -2.64
C VAL A 312 23.58 -10.80 -3.99
N PHE A 313 23.53 -9.52 -4.36
CA PHE A 313 23.17 -9.03 -5.69
C PHE A 313 24.42 -8.81 -6.56
N GLY A 314 24.23 -8.46 -7.84
CA GLY A 314 25.36 -8.03 -8.69
C GLY A 314 26.30 -9.16 -9.11
N LYS A 315 25.82 -10.40 -9.28
CA LYS A 315 26.64 -11.51 -9.83
C LYS A 315 26.55 -11.64 -11.35
N GLY A 316 25.74 -10.80 -11.98
CA GLY A 316 25.53 -10.82 -13.42
C GLY A 316 26.67 -10.15 -14.19
N LYS A 317 26.71 -10.40 -15.50
CA LYS A 317 27.78 -9.95 -16.40
C LYS A 317 27.84 -8.42 -16.55
N GLU A 318 26.74 -7.72 -16.30
CA GLU A 318 26.59 -6.28 -16.53
C GLU A 318 26.55 -5.47 -15.22
N THR A 319 26.98 -6.07 -14.10
CA THR A 319 26.97 -5.44 -12.77
C THR A 319 27.69 -4.10 -12.74
N ALA A 320 28.83 -3.98 -13.43
CA ALA A 320 29.58 -2.72 -13.48
C ALA A 320 28.77 -1.56 -14.10
N LYS A 321 27.84 -1.87 -15.01
CA LYS A 321 26.99 -0.89 -15.71
C LYS A 321 25.65 -0.66 -15.00
N LEU A 322 25.07 -1.71 -14.42
CA LEU A 322 23.72 -1.68 -13.84
C LEU A 322 23.71 -1.48 -12.31
N GLY A 323 24.89 -1.45 -11.69
CA GLY A 323 25.07 -1.34 -10.24
C GLY A 323 25.11 -2.70 -9.53
N SER A 324 25.50 -2.69 -8.26
CA SER A 324 25.67 -3.89 -7.44
C SER A 324 24.38 -4.49 -6.88
N GLY A 325 23.22 -3.90 -7.20
CA GLY A 325 21.93 -4.35 -6.69
C GLY A 325 20.85 -3.28 -6.82
N PRO A 326 19.69 -3.48 -6.16
CA PRO A 326 18.67 -2.46 -6.05
C PRO A 326 19.15 -1.25 -5.25
N LEU A 327 18.45 -0.12 -5.38
CA LEU A 327 18.83 1.10 -4.69
C LEU A 327 18.62 0.96 -3.17
N PRO A 328 19.64 1.28 -2.34
CA PRO A 328 19.58 1.07 -0.90
C PRO A 328 18.37 1.73 -0.23
N PHE A 329 18.06 2.97 -0.60
CA PHE A 329 16.97 3.73 0.01
C PHE A 329 15.59 3.13 -0.31
N LEU A 330 15.38 2.64 -1.54
CA LEU A 330 14.12 1.96 -1.93
C LEU A 330 13.92 0.67 -1.13
N CYS A 331 15.00 -0.06 -0.86
CA CYS A 331 14.98 -1.25 -0.01
C CYS A 331 14.51 -0.90 1.40
N ASN A 332 15.16 0.09 2.02
CA ASN A 332 14.86 0.51 3.38
C ASN A 332 13.44 1.10 3.51
N MET A 333 12.97 1.85 2.52
CA MET A 333 11.61 2.39 2.50
C MET A 333 10.56 1.27 2.38
N GLN A 334 10.75 0.33 1.44
CA GLN A 334 9.85 -0.83 1.30
C GLN A 334 9.78 -1.66 2.58
N LEU A 335 10.94 -1.91 3.23
CA LEU A 335 11.00 -2.63 4.50
C LEU A 335 10.32 -1.85 5.64
N ALA A 336 10.51 -0.53 5.70
CA ALA A 336 9.89 0.33 6.69
C ALA A 336 8.37 0.29 6.58
N ILE A 337 7.82 0.47 5.37
CA ILE A 337 6.38 0.41 5.10
C ILE A 337 5.85 -0.99 5.41
N SER A 338 6.54 -2.05 4.97
CA SER A 338 6.14 -3.43 5.29
C SER A 338 5.97 -3.66 6.79
N ARG A 339 6.90 -3.13 7.58
CA ARG A 339 6.85 -3.18 9.04
C ARG A 339 5.69 -2.37 9.60
N VAL A 340 5.44 -1.15 9.10
CA VAL A 340 4.27 -0.35 9.50
C VAL A 340 3.00 -1.18 9.32
N LEU A 341 2.78 -1.70 8.12
CA LEU A 341 1.52 -2.38 7.77
C LEU A 341 1.30 -3.66 8.56
N LYS A 342 2.36 -4.45 8.76
CA LYS A 342 2.27 -5.70 9.52
C LYS A 342 2.15 -5.50 11.02
N MET A 343 2.84 -4.51 11.58
CA MET A 343 2.78 -4.28 13.02
C MET A 343 1.49 -3.57 13.44
N SER A 344 0.94 -2.70 12.57
CA SER A 344 -0.35 -2.04 12.83
C SER A 344 -1.57 -2.94 12.59
N GLY A 345 -1.43 -4.04 11.86
CA GLY A 345 -2.54 -4.89 11.42
C GLY A 345 -3.21 -4.42 10.12
N ALA A 346 -2.76 -3.28 9.55
CA ALA A 346 -3.29 -2.76 8.30
C ALA A 346 -3.12 -3.73 7.12
N ALA A 347 -2.06 -4.53 7.09
CA ALA A 347 -1.84 -5.52 6.05
C ALA A 347 -2.96 -6.59 6.03
N GLU A 348 -3.37 -7.07 7.21
CA GLU A 348 -4.45 -8.03 7.39
C GLU A 348 -5.80 -7.41 7.03
N THR A 349 -6.04 -6.15 7.43
CA THR A 349 -7.24 -5.40 7.02
C THR A 349 -7.33 -5.30 5.49
N ILE A 350 -6.25 -4.91 4.81
CA ILE A 350 -6.21 -4.80 3.35
C ILE A 350 -6.40 -6.17 2.68
N ALA A 351 -5.78 -7.22 3.21
CA ALA A 351 -5.96 -8.57 2.68
C ALA A 351 -7.43 -9.01 2.76
N GLN A 352 -8.09 -8.80 3.91
CA GLN A 352 -9.50 -9.13 4.07
C GLN A 352 -10.40 -8.30 3.15
N LEU A 353 -10.09 -7.00 2.94
CA LEU A 353 -10.82 -6.15 2.01
C LEU A 353 -10.72 -6.66 0.57
N LYS A 354 -9.57 -7.21 0.18
CA LYS A 354 -9.38 -7.84 -1.13
C LYS A 354 -10.19 -9.13 -1.26
N GLU A 355 -10.09 -10.02 -0.27
CA GLU A 355 -10.87 -11.27 -0.24
C GLU A 355 -12.37 -10.99 -0.35
N ASP A 356 -12.89 -10.06 0.46
CA ASP A 356 -14.31 -9.73 0.47
C ASP A 356 -14.78 -9.00 -0.80
N ALA A 357 -13.85 -8.37 -1.55
CA ALA A 357 -14.12 -7.80 -2.87
C ALA A 357 -14.13 -8.86 -3.98
N ASP A 358 -13.36 -9.95 -3.83
CA ASP A 358 -13.31 -11.07 -4.77
C ASP A 358 -14.45 -12.09 -4.54
N ASP A 359 -14.94 -12.26 -3.30
CA ASP A 359 -15.96 -13.25 -2.89
C ASP A 359 -17.42 -12.89 -3.23
N SER A 360 -17.69 -11.77 -3.89
CA SER A 360 -19.06 -11.37 -4.18
C SER A 360 -19.63 -12.20 -5.36
N ASP A 361 -20.52 -13.16 -5.09
CA ASP A 361 -21.43 -13.83 -6.06
C ASP A 361 -22.36 -12.83 -6.83
N PHE A 362 -22.16 -11.53 -6.64
CA PHE A 362 -22.78 -10.48 -7.40
C PHE A 362 -22.16 -10.40 -8.79
N ALA A 363 -22.95 -10.07 -9.81
CA ALA A 363 -22.42 -9.66 -11.11
C ALA A 363 -21.43 -8.51 -10.86
N HIS A 364 -20.12 -8.80 -10.89
CA HIS A 364 -19.00 -7.95 -10.43
C HIS A 364 -19.43 -6.50 -10.26
N VAL A 365 -19.97 -6.17 -9.08
CA VAL A 365 -20.20 -4.77 -8.75
C VAL A 365 -18.81 -4.29 -8.40
N PHE A 366 -18.08 -3.86 -9.43
CA PHE A 366 -16.89 -3.05 -9.26
C PHE A 366 -17.35 -1.86 -8.42
N LEU A 367 -17.15 -1.96 -7.10
CA LEU A 367 -17.14 -0.77 -6.26
C LEU A 367 -16.08 0.10 -6.90
N SER A 368 -16.52 1.21 -7.50
CA SER A 368 -15.57 2.17 -8.00
C SER A 368 -14.68 2.54 -6.82
N SER A 369 -13.36 2.68 -7.00
CA SER A 369 -12.53 2.96 -5.83
C SER A 369 -12.82 4.33 -5.22
N SER A 370 -13.60 5.20 -5.89
CA SER A 370 -14.23 6.35 -5.24
C SER A 370 -15.32 5.90 -4.29
N ASP A 371 -16.20 4.96 -4.63
CA ASP A 371 -17.13 4.40 -3.64
C ASP A 371 -16.37 3.70 -2.50
N PHE A 372 -15.27 3.00 -2.77
CA PHE A 372 -14.46 2.40 -1.69
C PHE A 372 -13.78 3.46 -0.81
N CYS A 373 -13.14 4.47 -1.40
CA CYS A 373 -12.49 5.55 -0.66
C CYS A 373 -13.52 6.47 -0.01
N ASP A 374 -14.67 6.73 -0.62
CA ASP A 374 -15.78 7.49 -0.07
C ASP A 374 -16.48 6.70 1.02
N ILE A 375 -16.58 5.37 0.91
CA ILE A 375 -17.06 4.50 2.00
C ILE A 375 -16.02 4.43 3.12
N LEU A 376 -14.73 4.36 2.80
CA LEU A 376 -13.64 4.34 3.79
C LEU A 376 -13.53 5.69 4.49
N ASP A 377 -13.49 6.79 3.75
CA ASP A 377 -13.48 8.16 4.23
C ASP A 377 -14.78 8.50 4.94
N ALA A 378 -15.96 8.18 4.38
CA ALA A 378 -17.22 8.36 5.11
C ALA A 378 -17.25 7.50 6.37
N GLN A 379 -16.66 6.30 6.40
CA GLN A 379 -16.61 5.49 7.62
C GLN A 379 -15.63 6.03 8.65
N LEU A 380 -14.48 6.54 8.22
CA LEU A 380 -13.51 7.19 9.10
C LEU A 380 -14.02 8.54 9.60
N LEU A 381 -14.81 9.26 8.80
CA LEU A 381 -15.47 10.53 9.16
C LEU A 381 -16.70 10.32 10.04
N LEU A 382 -17.56 9.34 9.74
CA LEU A 382 -18.71 8.95 10.58
C LEU A 382 -18.25 8.37 11.92
N ALA A 383 -17.02 7.87 11.99
CA ALA A 383 -16.35 7.46 13.22
C ALA A 383 -15.58 8.59 13.92
N GLY A 384 -15.57 9.81 13.38
CA GLY A 384 -14.91 10.98 13.98
C GLY A 384 -15.87 12.08 14.42
N GLY A 385 -17.02 12.22 13.78
CA GLY A 385 -17.95 13.32 14.03
C GLY A 385 -19.01 13.00 15.08
N LYS A 386 -19.10 13.83 16.13
CA LYS A 386 -20.35 13.96 16.90
C LYS A 386 -21.45 14.38 15.93
N GLN A 387 -22.43 13.51 15.75
CA GLN A 387 -23.67 13.88 15.10
C GLN A 387 -24.45 14.74 16.10
N ASP A 388 -24.27 16.06 16.03
CA ASP A 388 -25.23 16.96 16.64
C ASP A 388 -26.59 16.65 15.99
N ASP A 389 -27.52 16.27 16.85
CA ASP A 389 -28.91 16.00 16.55
C ASP A 389 -29.55 17.30 16.02
N ILE A 390 -29.35 17.60 14.74
CA ILE A 390 -30.12 18.63 14.05
C ILE A 390 -31.51 18.04 13.87
N GLY A 391 -32.37 18.33 14.84
CA GLY A 391 -33.80 18.07 14.80
C GLY A 391 -34.38 18.63 13.50
N LEU A 392 -34.61 17.74 12.54
CA LEU A 392 -35.40 18.03 11.36
C LEU A 392 -36.87 18.18 11.80
N PRO A 393 -37.53 19.30 11.48
CA PRO A 393 -38.94 19.47 11.80
C PRO A 393 -39.77 18.50 10.96
N ALA A 394 -40.73 17.84 11.61
CA ALA A 394 -41.72 17.00 10.97
C ALA A 394 -42.48 17.82 9.91
N THR A 395 -42.20 17.56 8.63
CA THR A 395 -43.00 18.07 7.52
C THR A 395 -44.05 17.05 7.12
N SER A 396 -45.26 17.58 6.96
CA SER A 396 -46.52 16.89 6.69
C SER A 396 -46.48 15.99 5.46
N ARG A 397 -47.04 14.79 5.61
CA ARG A 397 -47.55 13.94 4.50
C ARG A 397 -48.35 14.78 3.51
N ARG A 398 -47.93 14.78 2.24
CA ARG A 398 -48.83 14.87 1.10
C ARG A 398 -48.62 13.63 0.24
N ASP A 399 -49.69 12.87 0.08
CA ASP A 399 -49.86 11.84 -0.93
C ASP A 399 -49.78 12.51 -2.31
N ASP A 400 -48.82 12.09 -3.13
CA ASP A 400 -48.92 12.14 -4.59
C ASP A 400 -48.08 10.99 -5.16
N SER A 401 -48.76 9.89 -5.48
CA SER A 401 -48.18 8.72 -6.13
C SER A 401 -47.96 9.00 -7.63
N PRO A 402 -46.76 8.75 -8.20
CA PRO A 402 -46.60 8.74 -9.65
C PRO A 402 -47.19 7.45 -10.24
N LYS A 403 -48.08 7.60 -11.22
CA LYS A 403 -48.62 6.50 -12.03
C LYS A 403 -47.56 6.01 -13.01
N PHE A 404 -47.20 4.73 -12.93
CA PHE A 404 -46.44 4.03 -13.98
C PHE A 404 -47.37 3.49 -15.08
N PRO A 405 -46.97 3.50 -16.36
CA PRO A 405 -47.70 2.84 -17.44
C PRO A 405 -47.47 1.32 -17.46
N PRO A 406 -48.38 0.54 -18.06
CA PRO A 406 -48.48 -0.90 -17.82
C PRO A 406 -47.47 -1.76 -18.60
N SER A 407 -47.16 -2.87 -17.93
CA SER A 407 -46.44 -4.10 -18.33
C SER A 407 -46.49 -4.50 -19.81
N PHE A 408 -45.32 -4.85 -20.35
CA PHE A 408 -45.18 -5.75 -21.50
C PHE A 408 -44.96 -7.18 -20.98
N GLN A 409 -45.94 -8.06 -21.20
CA GLN A 409 -45.81 -9.50 -21.06
C GLN A 409 -45.19 -10.07 -22.34
N GLY A 410 -44.10 -10.83 -22.21
CA GLY A 410 -43.52 -11.62 -23.29
C GLY A 410 -43.21 -13.01 -22.76
N SER A 411 -44.05 -13.98 -23.11
CA SER A 411 -43.83 -15.41 -22.87
C SER A 411 -42.77 -15.94 -23.83
N TRP A 412 -41.81 -16.71 -23.33
CA TRP A 412 -41.06 -17.66 -24.15
C TRP A 412 -41.26 -19.05 -23.58
N GLY A 413 -41.88 -19.89 -24.41
CA GLY A 413 -42.21 -21.28 -24.12
C GLY A 413 -40.97 -22.16 -24.07
N TYR A 414 -41.09 -23.18 -23.24
CA TYR A 414 -40.28 -24.39 -23.31
C TYR A 414 -40.74 -25.22 -24.51
N ASP A 415 -39.80 -25.66 -25.35
CA ASP A 415 -39.93 -26.89 -26.12
C ASP A 415 -38.65 -27.71 -25.94
N GLN A 416 -38.83 -28.92 -25.39
CA GLN A 416 -37.91 -30.04 -25.52
C GLN A 416 -38.21 -30.73 -26.86
N GLU A 417 -37.17 -31.13 -27.60
CA GLU A 417 -36.94 -32.52 -28.02
C GLU A 417 -35.89 -32.65 -29.15
N SER A 418 -34.95 -33.57 -28.91
CA SER A 418 -34.29 -34.50 -29.85
C SER A 418 -33.65 -33.99 -31.15
N LEU A 419 -32.37 -34.30 -31.38
CA LEU A 419 -31.96 -35.37 -32.30
C LEU A 419 -30.42 -35.52 -32.41
N CYS A 420 -29.99 -36.74 -32.09
CA CYS A 420 -28.84 -37.51 -32.54
C CYS A 420 -28.07 -37.09 -33.82
N ARG A 421 -26.77 -37.46 -33.79
CA ARG A 421 -25.91 -38.09 -34.82
C ARG A 421 -24.76 -37.27 -35.45
N SER A 422 -23.54 -37.74 -35.13
CA SER A 422 -22.39 -38.05 -36.02
C SER A 422 -22.04 -37.09 -37.15
N GLU A 423 -20.81 -36.56 -37.14
CA GLU A 423 -19.58 -37.19 -37.65
C GLU A 423 -18.34 -36.61 -36.94
#